data_AF-A0A0A9ETD0-F1
#
_entry.id   AF-A0A0A9ETD0-F1
#
_cell.length_a   1.000
_cell.length_b   1.000
_cell.length_c   1.000
_cell.angle_alpha   90.00
_cell.angle_beta   90.00
_cell.angle_gamma   90.00
#
_symmetry.space_group_name_H-M   'P 1'
#
loop_
_entity.id
_entity.type
_entity.pdbx_description
1 polymer ?
#
loop_
_entity_poly.entity_id
_entity_poly.type
_entity_poly.pdbx_seq_one_letter_code
_entity_poly.pdbx_strand_id
1 'polypeptide(L)'
;MNFILIGTHSINVVFIIGDAALNSLHFPWFRIAYFLLWTGIFVNVQWIIHANVSIWWPYPFLDLTFTGAPVWYLVVALLHFPCYALFALVMRLKHSLLESWFPQIYVK
;
A
#
# COMPACT_ATOMS: atom_id res chain seq x y z
N MET A 1 -6.46 -19.51 9.37
CA MET A 1 -6.30 -18.10 8.93
C MET A 1 -7.69 -17.54 8.69
N ASN A 2 -8.09 -16.56 9.50
CA ASN A 2 -9.49 -16.17 9.68
C ASN A 2 -10.07 -15.51 8.42
N PHE A 3 -11.23 -16.01 7.96
CA PHE A 3 -12.04 -15.46 6.86
C PHE A 3 -12.29 -13.94 7.01
N ILE A 4 -12.42 -13.47 8.25
CA ILE A 4 -12.57 -12.05 8.59
C ILE A 4 -11.35 -11.24 8.14
N LEU A 5 -10.13 -11.74 8.34
CA LEU A 5 -8.90 -11.02 7.97
C LEU A 5 -8.77 -10.90 6.45
N ILE A 6 -9.10 -11.96 5.70
CA ILE A 6 -9.16 -11.95 4.24
C ILE A 6 -10.26 -10.99 3.76
N GLY A 7 -11.42 -11.00 4.42
CA GLY A 7 -12.54 -10.10 4.13
C GLY A 7 -12.19 -8.63 4.34
N THR A 8 -11.56 -8.26 5.46
CA THR A 8 -11.18 -6.88 5.76
C THR A 8 -10.13 -6.35 4.77
N HIS A 9 -9.13 -7.17 4.40
CA HIS A 9 -8.15 -6.78 3.38
C HIS A 9 -8.79 -6.64 1.99
N SER A 10 -9.71 -7.53 1.62
CA SER A 10 -10.42 -7.46 0.33
C SER A 10 -11.31 -6.23 0.23
N ILE A 11 -12.04 -5.91 1.31
CA ILE A 11 -12.89 -4.73 1.39
C ILE A 11 -12.07 -3.44 1.29
N ASN A 12 -10.92 -3.37 1.96
CA ASN A 12 -10.02 -2.21 1.84
C ASN A 12 -9.54 -2.02 0.41
N VAL A 13 -9.22 -3.10 -0.32
CA VAL A 13 -8.84 -3.02 -1.73
C VAL A 13 -9.98 -2.49 -2.58
N VAL A 14 -11.22 -2.96 -2.37
CA VAL A 14 -12.40 -2.47 -3.08
C VAL A 14 -12.65 -0.98 -2.81
N PHE A 15 -12.54 -0.54 -1.56
CA PHE A 15 -12.67 0.89 -1.22
C PHE A 15 -11.57 1.75 -1.83
N ILE A 16 -10.32 1.27 -1.84
CA ILE A 16 -9.20 1.98 -2.48
C ILE A 16 -9.43 2.11 -3.98
N ILE A 17 -9.92 1.05 -4.64
CA ILE A 17 -10.25 1.08 -6.07
C ILE A 17 -11.44 2.01 -6.32
N GLY A 18 -12.46 1.99 -5.46
CA GLY A 18 -13.63 2.87 -5.54
C GLY A 18 -13.27 4.35 -5.38
N ASP A 19 -12.48 4.69 -4.37
CA ASP A 19 -11.97 6.05 -4.17
C ASP A 19 -11.07 6.49 -5.34
N ALA A 20 -10.17 5.61 -5.79
CA ALA A 20 -9.34 5.85 -6.97
C ALA A 20 -10.18 6.04 -8.25
N ALA A 21 -11.31 5.34 -8.38
CA ALA A 21 -12.23 5.48 -9.51
C ALA A 21 -12.95 6.84 -9.48
N LEU A 22 -13.47 7.22 -8.32
CA LEU A 22 -14.21 8.48 -8.10
C LEU A 22 -13.30 9.73 -8.10
N ASN A 23 -12.00 9.57 -7.81
CA ASN A 23 -11.06 10.68 -7.72
C ASN A 23 -10.46 11.05 -9.09
N SER A 24 -10.68 12.27 -9.56
CA SER A 24 -10.14 12.81 -10.82
C SER A 24 -8.83 13.59 -10.67
N LEU A 25 -8.27 13.66 -9.45
CA LEU A 25 -7.03 14.37 -9.20
C LEU A 25 -5.84 13.70 -9.91
N HIS A 26 -5.01 14.53 -10.55
CA HIS A 26 -3.69 14.09 -11.02
C HIS A 26 -2.93 13.46 -9.86
N PHE A 27 -2.39 12.26 -10.07
CA PHE A 27 -1.63 11.51 -9.07
C PHE A 27 -0.12 11.70 -9.29
N PRO A 28 0.50 12.74 -8.69
CA PRO A 28 1.92 12.99 -8.83
C PRO A 28 2.75 11.91 -8.11
N TRP A 29 3.86 11.53 -8.73
CA TRP A 29 4.74 10.45 -8.27
C TRP A 29 5.31 10.64 -6.85
N PHE A 30 5.42 11.88 -6.36
CA PHE A 30 5.95 12.15 -5.02
C PHE A 30 5.11 11.54 -3.88
N ARG A 31 3.85 11.18 -4.15
CA ARG A 31 2.95 10.59 -3.14
C ARG A 31 3.38 9.23 -2.63
N ILE A 32 4.35 8.57 -3.30
CA ILE A 32 5.02 7.36 -2.79
C ILE A 32 5.66 7.60 -1.41
N ALA A 33 6.10 8.83 -1.13
CA ALA A 33 6.70 9.18 0.15
C ALA A 33 5.72 8.98 1.31
N TYR A 34 4.42 9.25 1.12
CA TYR A 34 3.41 8.99 2.15
C TYR A 34 3.23 7.50 2.42
N PHE A 35 3.28 6.69 1.36
CA PHE A 35 3.18 5.24 1.49
C PHE A 35 4.37 4.68 2.28
N LEU A 36 5.59 5.12 1.98
CA LEU A 36 6.82 4.73 2.68
C LEU A 36 6.87 5.25 4.12
N LEU A 37 6.49 6.51 4.34
CA LEU A 37 6.48 7.11 5.69
C LEU A 37 5.44 6.42 6.58
N TRP A 38 4.24 6.15 6.06
CA TRP A 38 3.20 5.47 6.82
C TRP A 38 3.62 4.06 7.23
N THR A 39 4.17 3.26 6.29
CA THR A 39 4.62 1.91 6.62
C THR A 39 5.83 1.92 7.53
N GLY A 40 6.75 2.87 7.36
CA GLY A 40 7.87 3.09 8.28
C GLY A 40 7.39 3.40 9.70
N ILE A 41 6.48 4.35 9.87
CA ILE A 41 5.90 4.70 11.18
C ILE A 41 5.23 3.48 11.82
N PHE A 42 4.43 2.75 11.05
CA PHE A 42 3.74 1.54 11.53
C PHE A 42 4.74 0.49 12.06
N VAL A 43 5.78 0.17 11.29
CA VAL A 43 6.82 -0.78 11.71
C VAL A 43 7.53 -0.29 12.98
N ASN A 44 7.91 0.99 13.06
CA ASN A 44 8.57 1.55 14.24
C ASN A 44 7.70 1.45 15.50
N VAL A 45 6.42 1.80 15.40
CA VAL A 45 5.46 1.70 16.53
C VAL A 45 5.33 0.24 16.98
N GLN A 46 5.19 -0.70 16.03
CA GLN A 46 5.09 -2.12 16.33
C GLN A 46 6.34 -2.63 17.06
N TRP A 47 7.54 -2.23 16.61
CA TRP A 47 8.80 -2.55 17.28
C TRP A 47 8.87 -2.01 18.71
N ILE A 48 8.48 -0.75 18.92
CA ILE A 48 8.46 -0.14 20.26
C ILE A 48 7.53 -0.94 21.18
N ILE A 49 6.33 -1.32 20.72
CA ILE A 49 5.39 -2.11 21.52
C ILE A 49 6.00 -3.48 21.87
N HIS A 50 6.56 -4.20 20.89
CA HIS A 50 7.19 -5.51 21.13
C HIS A 50 8.41 -5.43 22.07
N ALA A 51 9.14 -4.32 22.06
CA ALA A 51 10.26 -4.11 22.98
C ALA A 51 9.81 -3.89 24.44
N ASN A 52 8.59 -3.35 24.65
CA ASN A 52 8.05 -3.05 25.98
C ASN A 52 7.12 -4.16 26.50
N VAL A 53 6.48 -4.91 25.61
CA VAL A 53 5.49 -5.94 25.94
C VAL A 53 5.74 -7.18 25.09
N SER A 54 5.87 -8.33 25.75
CA SER A 54 6.03 -9.63 25.08
C SER A 54 4.71 -10.10 24.48
N ILE A 55 4.36 -9.58 23.31
CA ILE A 55 3.27 -10.05 22.46
C ILE A 55 3.83 -10.84 21.27
N TRP A 56 3.04 -11.78 20.73
CA TRP A 56 3.41 -12.55 19.54
C TRP A 56 3.38 -11.68 18.28
N TRP A 57 4.37 -11.85 17.38
CA TRP A 57 4.42 -11.13 16.12
C TRP A 57 3.31 -11.59 15.17
N PRO A 58 2.45 -10.71 14.63
CA PRO A 58 1.47 -11.08 13.62
C PRO A 58 2.10 -11.70 12.37
N TYR A 59 3.36 -11.37 12.11
CA TYR A 59 4.18 -11.88 11.01
C TYR A 59 5.48 -12.49 11.57
N PRO A 60 5.56 -13.83 11.74
CA PRO A 60 6.70 -14.47 12.38
C PRO A 60 8.03 -14.34 11.58
N PHE A 61 7.96 -14.04 10.28
CA PHE A 61 9.15 -13.76 9.47
C PHE A 61 9.76 -12.37 9.71
N LEU A 62 9.07 -11.51 10.46
CA LEU A 62 9.58 -10.22 10.94
C LEU A 62 10.08 -10.31 12.39
N ASP A 63 10.09 -11.50 12.99
CA ASP A 63 10.63 -11.67 14.33
C ASP A 63 12.16 -11.45 14.33
N LEU A 64 12.64 -10.58 15.21
CA LEU A 64 14.06 -10.32 15.47
C LEU A 64 14.90 -11.57 15.76
N THR A 65 14.28 -12.59 16.33
CA THR A 65 14.95 -13.87 16.64
C THR A 65 15.22 -14.70 15.39
N PHE A 66 14.55 -14.40 14.28
CA PHE A 66 14.74 -15.05 13.01
C PHE A 66 15.92 -14.43 12.26
N THR A 67 16.95 -15.23 11.97
CA THR A 67 18.18 -14.79 11.28
C THR A 67 17.91 -14.16 9.91
N GLY A 68 16.82 -14.54 9.24
CA GLY A 68 16.41 -13.98 7.94
C GLY A 68 15.54 -12.72 8.03
N ALA A 69 15.23 -12.21 9.22
CA ALA A 69 14.35 -11.06 9.39
C ALA A 69 14.85 -9.79 8.66
N PRO A 70 16.16 -9.43 8.69
CA PRO A 70 16.65 -8.27 7.94
C PRO A 70 16.37 -8.35 6.44
N VAL A 71 16.44 -9.56 5.87
CA VAL A 71 16.14 -9.79 4.45
C VAL A 71 14.65 -9.58 4.19
N TRP A 72 13.78 -10.07 5.08
CA TRP A 72 12.34 -9.84 4.94
C TRP A 72 11.95 -8.37 5.07
N TYR A 73 12.56 -7.61 5.98
CA TYR A 73 12.35 -6.16 6.04
C TYR A 73 12.75 -5.47 4.73
N LEU A 74 13.88 -5.87 4.14
CA LEU A 74 14.34 -5.34 2.86
C LEU A 74 13.39 -5.75 1.71
N VAL A 75 12.97 -7.01 1.65
CA VAL A 75 12.00 -7.50 0.64
C VAL A 75 10.67 -6.75 0.75
N VAL A 76 10.14 -6.57 1.96
CA VAL A 76 8.90 -5.82 2.19
C VAL A 76 9.09 -4.37 1.73
N ALA A 77 10.19 -3.70 2.09
CA ALA A 77 10.49 -2.35 1.62
C ALA A 77 10.58 -2.29 0.08
N LEU A 78 11.23 -3.25 -0.56
CA LEU A 78 11.35 -3.31 -2.01
C LEU A 78 10.00 -3.57 -2.70
N LEU A 79 9.10 -4.37 -2.11
CA LEU A 79 7.77 -4.65 -2.65
C LEU A 79 6.88 -3.41 -2.72
N HIS A 80 7.17 -2.35 -1.95
CA HIS A 80 6.41 -1.10 -2.04
C HIS A 80 6.59 -0.43 -3.41
N PHE A 81 7.76 -0.55 -4.04
CA PHE A 81 8.02 0.03 -5.36
C PHE A 81 7.16 -0.58 -6.48
N PRO A 82 7.14 -1.90 -6.73
CA PRO A 82 6.28 -2.50 -7.75
C PRO A 82 4.79 -2.36 -7.41
N CYS A 83 4.39 -2.44 -6.14
CA CYS A 83 2.99 -2.19 -5.75
C CYS A 83 2.56 -0.76 -6.08
N TYR A 84 3.40 0.24 -5.76
CA TYR A 84 3.12 1.62 -6.10
C TYR A 84 3.16 1.86 -7.62
N ALA A 85 4.11 1.26 -8.33
CA ALA A 85 4.19 1.35 -9.78
C ALA A 85 2.94 0.79 -10.46
N LEU A 86 2.42 -0.36 -10.00
CA LEU A 86 1.17 -0.93 -10.48
C LEU A 86 -0.02 0.01 -10.22
N PHE A 87 -0.12 0.56 -9.01
CA PHE A 87 -1.18 1.52 -8.68
C PHE A 87 -1.10 2.79 -9.55
N ALA A 88 0.09 3.35 -9.74
CA ALA A 88 0.31 4.49 -10.61
C ALA A 88 -0.02 4.19 -12.08
N LEU A 89 0.27 2.96 -12.55
CA LEU A 89 -0.08 2.49 -13.89
C LEU A 89 -1.60 2.40 -14.07
N VAL A 90 -2.32 1.83 -13.09
CA VAL A 90 -3.79 1.79 -13.11
C VAL A 90 -4.38 3.21 -13.15
N MET A 91 -3.85 4.14 -12.37
CA MET A 91 -4.30 5.53 -12.38
C MET A 91 -4.04 6.23 -13.71
N ARG A 92 -2.88 5.99 -14.35
CA ARG A 92 -2.57 6.52 -15.69
C ARG A 92 -3.51 5.94 -16.75
N LEU A 93 -3.72 4.62 -16.74
CA LEU A 93 -4.66 3.96 -17.65
C LEU A 93 -6.07 4.52 -17.47
N LYS A 94 -6.52 4.73 -16.23
CA LYS A 94 -7.81 5.36 -15.96
C LYS A 94 -7.92 6.74 -16.59
N HIS A 95 -6.90 7.58 -16.42
CA HIS A 95 -6.90 8.94 -16.97
C HIS A 95 -6.98 8.92 -18.50
N SER A 96 -6.13 8.11 -19.16
CA SER A 96 -6.15 7.98 -20.62
C SER A 96 -7.45 7.38 -21.15
N LEU A 97 -8.05 6.42 -20.46
CA LEU A 97 -9.36 5.88 -20.82
C LEU A 97 -10.47 6.93 -20.65
N LEU A 98 -10.48 7.67 -19.54
CA LEU A 98 -11.46 8.75 -19.32
C LEU A 98 -11.34 9.87 -20.35
N GLU A 99 -10.13 10.28 -20.73
CA GLU A 99 -9.90 11.25 -21.81
C GLU A 99 -10.42 10.72 -23.15
N SER A 100 -10.18 9.44 -23.46
CA SER A 100 -10.64 8.82 -24.71
C SER A 100 -12.15 8.62 -24.77
N TRP A 101 -12.80 8.32 -23.64
CA TRP A 101 -14.24 8.01 -23.58
C TRP A 101 -15.10 9.27 -23.42
N PHE A 102 -14.57 10.32 -22.80
CA PHE A 102 -15.26 11.60 -22.59
C PHE A 102 -14.44 12.80 -23.09
N PRO A 103 -14.14 12.87 -24.41
CA PRO A 103 -13.36 13.97 -24.96
C PRO A 103 -14.03 15.34 -24.77
N GLN A 104 -15.36 15.38 -24.61
CA GLN A 104 -16.17 16.60 -24.48
C GLN A 104 -16.03 17.32 -23.12
N ILE A 105 -15.56 16.65 -22.07
CA ILE A 105 -15.38 17.26 -20.72
C ILE A 105 -13.96 17.83 -20.57
N TYR A 106 -13.02 17.40 -21.41
CA TYR A 106 -11.60 17.75 -21.35
C TYR A 106 -11.14 18.68 -22.50
N VAL A 107 -12.06 19.26 -23.27
CA VAL A 107 -11.74 20.41 -24.12
C VAL A 107 -11.57 21.62 -23.19
N LYS A 108 -10.32 21.95 -22.90
CA LYS A 108 -9.94 23.21 -22.26
C LYS A 108 -9.60 24.25 -23.31
#